data_AF-A0A3D2MF59-F1
#
_entry.id   AF-A0A3D2MF59-F1
#
_cell.length_a   1.000
_cell.length_b   1.000
_cell.length_c   1.000
_cell.angle_alpha   90.00
_cell.angle_beta   90.00
_cell.angle_gamma   90.00
#
_symmetry.space_group_name_H-M   'P 1'
#
loop_
_entity.id
_entity.type
_entity.pdbx_description
1 polymer ?
#
loop_
_entity_poly.entity_id
_entity_poly.type
_entity_poly.pdbx_seq_one_letter_code
_entity_poly.pdbx_strand_id
1 'polypeptide(L)'
;FLAPACTSKLFADTLQACKDRITSIRIFAMSDQLEQADVIVPGVYTRSLLYLVSGLFEDAPDTPILGMKRFFSTEASFNKWPEIPLIFTYLSVSQHNNVWSLIDAGDGLSSHSKKHGDFYSEDVTLTSLGYILTNGL
;
A
#
# COMPACT_ATOMS: atom_id res chain seq x y z
N PHE A 1 -3.26 7.29 3.59
CA PHE A 1 -2.76 6.19 4.43
C PHE A 1 -1.35 5.84 4.00
N LEU A 2 -0.51 5.40 4.94
CA LEU A 2 0.92 5.13 4.73
C LEU A 2 1.18 3.64 4.99
N ALA A 3 1.75 2.93 4.02
CA ALA A 3 2.07 1.50 4.05
C ALA A 3 1.07 0.65 4.86
N PRO A 4 -0.22 0.61 4.47
CA PRO A 4 -1.25 -0.02 5.29
C PRO A 4 -0.98 -1.52 5.48
N ALA A 5 -0.78 -1.92 6.74
CA ALA A 5 -0.50 -3.30 7.12
C ALA A 5 -1.76 -4.16 7.34
N CYS A 6 -2.95 -3.68 6.96
CA CYS A 6 -4.17 -4.46 7.05
C CYS A 6 -4.28 -5.48 5.92
N THR A 7 -4.99 -6.57 6.17
CA THR A 7 -5.31 -7.54 5.12
C THR A 7 -6.20 -6.90 4.05
N SER A 8 -6.00 -7.32 2.80
CA SER A 8 -6.87 -6.94 1.68
C SER A 8 -8.32 -7.30 2.00
N LYS A 9 -8.57 -8.45 2.62
CA LYS A 9 -9.90 -8.87 3.05
C LYS A 9 -10.55 -7.86 3.99
N LEU A 10 -9.85 -7.44 5.05
CA LEU A 10 -10.37 -6.45 5.99
C LEU A 10 -10.71 -5.13 5.29
N PHE A 11 -9.86 -4.68 4.36
CA PHE A 11 -10.12 -3.48 3.59
C PHE A 11 -11.36 -3.62 2.69
N ALA A 12 -11.50 -4.73 1.95
CA ALA A 12 -12.66 -4.99 1.10
C ALA A 12 -13.96 -5.07 1.90
N ASP A 13 -13.95 -5.79 3.03
CA ASP A 13 -15.11 -5.89 3.93
C ASP A 13 -15.48 -4.50 4.49
N THR A 14 -14.49 -3.69 4.86
CA THR A 14 -14.69 -2.31 5.34
C THR A 14 -15.25 -1.40 4.26
N LEU A 15 -14.75 -1.50 3.03
CA LEU A 15 -15.27 -0.74 1.89
C LEU A 15 -16.74 -1.08 1.63
N GLN A 16 -17.12 -2.35 1.68
CA GLN A 16 -18.52 -2.75 1.51
C GLN A 16 -19.43 -2.19 2.62
N ALA A 17 -18.98 -2.25 3.87
CA ALA A 17 -19.74 -1.77 5.02
C ALA A 17 -19.87 -0.22 5.06
N CYS A 18 -18.88 0.50 4.52
CA CYS A 18 -18.76 1.95 4.66
C CYS A 18 -18.73 2.71 3.33
N LYS A 19 -19.12 2.08 2.21
CA LYS A 19 -18.97 2.66 0.86
C LYS A 19 -19.54 4.07 0.73
N ASP A 20 -20.69 4.33 1.35
CA ASP A 20 -21.40 5.62 1.26
C ASP A 20 -20.79 6.70 2.18
N ARG A 21 -19.80 6.32 3.01
CA ARG A 21 -19.09 7.20 3.95
C ARG A 21 -17.66 7.53 3.50
N ILE A 22 -17.16 6.85 2.46
CA ILE A 22 -15.78 6.99 1.98
C ILE A 22 -15.81 7.52 0.55
N THR A 23 -15.64 8.83 0.40
CA THR A 23 -15.60 9.47 -0.93
C THR A 23 -14.34 9.10 -1.70
N SER A 24 -13.18 9.16 -1.05
CA SER A 24 -11.88 8.87 -1.68
C SER A 24 -10.84 8.46 -0.64
N ILE A 25 -9.81 7.77 -1.10
CA ILE A 25 -8.67 7.35 -0.30
C ILE A 25 -7.40 7.41 -1.16
N ARG A 26 -6.30 7.87 -0.56
CA ARG A 26 -4.97 7.78 -1.17
C ARG A 26 -4.04 6.95 -0.29
N ILE A 27 -3.38 5.98 -0.89
CA ILE A 27 -2.44 5.06 -0.28
C ILE A 27 -1.04 5.40 -0.78
N PHE A 28 -0.13 5.68 0.16
CA PHE A 28 1.30 5.76 -0.09
C PHE A 28 1.93 4.45 0.35
N ALA A 29 2.64 3.80 -0.54
CA ALA A 29 3.26 2.51 -0.27
C ALA A 29 4.51 2.33 -1.14
N MET A 30 5.34 1.36 -0.79
CA MET A 30 6.57 1.10 -1.53
C MET A 30 6.26 0.26 -2.78
N SER A 31 7.03 0.48 -3.85
CA SER A 31 7.02 -0.46 -4.97
C SER A 31 7.49 -1.84 -4.51
N ASP A 32 7.08 -2.88 -5.22
CA ASP A 32 7.44 -4.26 -4.87
C ASP A 32 8.96 -4.47 -4.85
N GLN A 33 9.71 -3.81 -5.75
CA GLN A 33 11.17 -3.86 -5.74
C GLN A 33 11.77 -3.29 -4.43
N LEU A 34 11.22 -2.20 -3.92
CA LEU A 34 11.67 -1.61 -2.64
C LEU A 34 11.27 -2.49 -1.46
N GLU A 35 10.04 -2.99 -1.43
CA GLU A 35 9.56 -3.93 -0.39
C GLU A 35 10.44 -5.19 -0.33
N GLN A 36 10.83 -5.72 -1.49
CA GLN A 36 11.72 -6.86 -1.56
C GLN A 36 13.16 -6.58 -1.11
N ALA A 37 13.60 -5.31 -1.15
CA ALA A 37 14.95 -4.87 -0.80
C ALA A 37 15.06 -4.27 0.61
N ASP A 38 13.93 -4.02 1.28
CA ASP A 38 13.90 -3.45 2.63
C ASP A 38 14.23 -4.51 3.68
N VAL A 39 15.51 -4.64 4.02
CA VAL A 39 16.00 -5.64 4.98
C VAL A 39 15.78 -5.14 6.42
N ILE A 40 14.83 -5.74 7.15
CA ILE A 40 14.55 -5.34 8.55
C ILE A 40 15.50 -5.97 9.59
N VAL A 41 16.01 -7.19 9.35
CA VAL A 41 16.98 -7.86 10.25
C VAL A 41 18.11 -8.47 9.42
N PRO A 42 19.22 -7.74 9.22
CA PRO A 42 20.35 -8.21 8.42
C PRO A 42 20.85 -9.60 8.85
N GLY A 43 21.00 -10.51 7.89
CA GLY A 43 21.48 -11.88 8.12
C GLY A 43 20.45 -12.86 8.69
N VAL A 44 19.26 -12.40 9.09
CA VAL A 44 18.19 -13.26 9.63
C VAL A 44 16.94 -13.20 8.77
N TYR A 45 16.49 -11.99 8.44
CA TYR A 45 15.29 -11.75 7.63
C TYR A 45 15.53 -10.59 6.66
N THR A 46 15.62 -10.91 5.38
CA THR A 46 16.10 -10.02 4.32
C THR A 46 14.99 -9.37 3.49
N ARG A 47 13.76 -9.34 4.01
CA ARG A 47 12.59 -8.74 3.35
C ARG A 47 11.92 -7.71 4.26
N SER A 48 10.98 -6.94 3.73
CA SER A 48 10.30 -5.88 4.48
C SER A 48 9.43 -6.38 5.62
N LEU A 49 9.05 -5.46 6.48
CA LEU A 49 8.09 -5.73 7.55
C LEU A 49 6.76 -6.28 7.01
N LEU A 50 6.26 -5.77 5.88
CA LEU A 50 5.02 -6.27 5.30
C LEU A 50 5.15 -7.68 4.73
N TYR A 51 6.30 -8.03 4.14
CA TYR A 51 6.58 -9.42 3.77
C TYR A 51 6.60 -10.35 5.00
N LEU A 52 7.07 -9.87 6.15
CA LEU A 52 7.07 -10.66 7.40
C LEU A 52 5.64 -10.87 7.89
N VAL A 53 4.85 -9.80 7.93
CA VAL A 53 3.44 -9.86 8.33
C VAL A 53 2.66 -10.81 7.43
N SER A 54 2.69 -10.58 6.12
CA SER A 54 2.03 -11.41 5.10
C SER A 54 2.45 -12.89 5.17
N GLY A 55 3.74 -13.15 5.40
CA GLY A 55 4.30 -14.50 5.38
C GLY A 55 4.14 -15.30 6.66
N LEU A 56 4.08 -14.65 7.83
CA LEU A 56 4.23 -15.32 9.12
C LEU A 56 3.21 -14.91 10.19
N PHE A 57 2.69 -13.69 10.17
CA PHE A 57 1.86 -13.16 11.27
C PHE A 57 0.36 -13.12 10.96
N GLU A 58 -0.03 -13.36 9.71
CA GLU A 58 -1.43 -13.56 9.33
C GLU A 58 -1.85 -15.04 9.44
N ASP A 59 -3.16 -15.30 9.41
CA ASP A 59 -3.75 -16.63 9.56
C ASP A 59 -3.28 -17.64 8.50
N ALA A 60 -2.87 -17.16 7.33
CA ALA A 60 -2.32 -17.97 6.25
C ALA A 60 -1.01 -17.37 5.72
N PRO A 61 -0.05 -18.22 5.29
CA PRO A 61 1.15 -17.72 4.61
C PRO A 61 0.81 -16.98 3.30
N ASP A 62 1.57 -15.92 3.02
CA ASP A 62 1.40 -15.06 1.84
C ASP A 62 0.02 -14.40 1.82
N THR A 63 -0.56 -14.11 2.98
CA THR A 63 -1.86 -13.42 3.08
C THR A 63 -1.76 -12.03 2.45
N PRO A 64 -2.73 -11.62 1.62
CA PRO A 64 -2.66 -10.32 0.97
C PRO A 64 -2.75 -9.16 1.94
N ILE A 65 -1.75 -8.27 1.86
CA ILE A 65 -1.69 -7.03 2.62
C ILE A 65 -1.86 -5.84 1.69
N LEU A 66 -2.72 -4.90 2.06
CA LEU A 66 -3.11 -3.75 1.22
C LEU A 66 -1.90 -2.90 0.80
N GLY A 67 -0.91 -2.74 1.68
CA GLY A 67 0.29 -1.95 1.43
C GLY A 67 1.30 -2.59 0.47
N MET A 68 1.14 -3.85 0.07
CA MET A 68 2.10 -4.53 -0.80
C MET A 68 1.68 -4.45 -2.27
N LYS A 69 2.49 -3.77 -3.10
CA LYS A 69 2.20 -3.57 -4.53
C LYS A 69 1.93 -4.85 -5.30
N ARG A 70 2.57 -5.98 -4.95
CA ARG A 70 2.36 -7.26 -5.63
C ARG A 70 0.90 -7.74 -5.61
N PHE A 71 0.14 -7.41 -4.58
CA PHE A 71 -1.29 -7.75 -4.49
C PHE A 71 -2.19 -6.73 -5.18
N PHE A 72 -1.64 -5.60 -5.64
CA PHE A 72 -2.32 -4.68 -6.53
C PHE A 72 -2.15 -5.16 -7.99
N SER A 73 -2.81 -6.27 -8.34
CA SER A 73 -2.63 -6.96 -9.61
C SER A 73 -3.93 -7.62 -10.08
N THR A 74 -4.04 -7.84 -11.40
CA THR A 74 -5.09 -8.65 -12.03
C THR A 74 -4.58 -10.03 -12.44
N GLU A 75 -3.39 -10.42 -11.97
CA GLU A 75 -2.80 -11.71 -12.25
C GLU A 75 -3.64 -12.87 -11.72
N ALA A 76 -3.80 -13.90 -12.55
CA ALA A 76 -4.62 -15.07 -12.22
C ALA A 76 -4.13 -15.85 -10.99
N SER A 77 -2.84 -15.76 -10.65
CA SER A 77 -2.24 -16.35 -9.46
C SER A 77 -2.88 -15.86 -8.16
N PHE A 78 -3.45 -14.65 -8.17
CA PHE A 78 -4.09 -14.02 -7.02
C PHE A 78 -5.62 -14.22 -6.99
N ASN A 79 -6.21 -14.89 -7.99
CA ASN A 79 -7.65 -15.14 -8.05
C ASN A 79 -8.19 -16.02 -6.91
N LYS A 80 -7.32 -16.73 -6.19
CA LYS A 80 -7.70 -17.44 -4.95
C LYS A 80 -8.23 -16.48 -3.86
N TRP A 81 -7.93 -15.19 -3.98
CA TRP A 81 -8.37 -14.14 -3.07
C TRP A 81 -9.39 -13.24 -3.79
N PRO A 82 -10.70 -13.48 -3.59
CA PRO A 82 -11.75 -12.76 -4.32
C PRO A 82 -11.77 -11.24 -4.05
N GLU A 83 -11.18 -10.79 -2.95
CA GLU A 83 -11.02 -9.39 -2.60
C GLU A 83 -10.03 -8.63 -3.50
N ILE A 84 -9.05 -9.31 -4.11
CA ILE A 84 -7.98 -8.66 -4.89
C ILE A 84 -8.54 -7.91 -6.10
N PRO A 85 -9.36 -8.54 -6.97
CA PRO A 85 -10.00 -7.82 -8.08
C PRO A 85 -10.85 -6.64 -7.61
N LEU A 86 -11.57 -6.77 -6.49
CA LEU A 86 -12.43 -5.71 -5.95
C LEU A 86 -11.61 -4.49 -5.55
N ILE A 87 -10.50 -4.72 -4.84
CA ILE A 87 -9.59 -3.66 -4.38
C ILE A 87 -8.86 -3.03 -5.57
N PHE A 88 -8.40 -3.85 -6.52
CA PHE A 88 -7.79 -3.36 -7.75
C PHE A 88 -8.75 -2.41 -8.47
N THR A 89 -9.97 -2.85 -8.75
CA THR A 89 -10.99 -2.01 -9.40
C THR A 89 -11.25 -0.73 -8.61
N TYR A 90 -11.47 -0.81 -7.29
CA TYR A 90 -11.78 0.35 -6.47
C TYR A 90 -10.65 1.39 -6.47
N LEU A 91 -9.41 0.95 -6.25
CA LEU A 91 -8.26 1.85 -6.21
C LEU A 91 -7.81 2.28 -7.61
N SER A 92 -8.22 1.60 -8.68
CA SER A 92 -7.97 2.03 -10.07
C SER A 92 -8.99 3.05 -10.60
N VAL A 93 -10.10 3.31 -9.90
CA VAL A 93 -11.13 4.28 -10.35
C VAL A 93 -10.53 5.67 -10.60
N SER A 94 -9.60 6.09 -9.75
CA SER A 94 -8.77 7.28 -9.96
C SER A 94 -7.33 6.83 -10.10
N GLN A 95 -6.64 7.33 -11.14
CA GLN A 95 -5.22 7.05 -11.38
C GLN A 95 -4.30 7.45 -10.21
N HIS A 96 -4.84 8.19 -9.24
CA HIS A 96 -4.11 8.84 -8.17
C HIS A 96 -4.42 8.29 -6.77
N ASN A 97 -5.14 7.16 -6.65
CA ASN A 97 -5.43 6.58 -5.33
C ASN A 97 -4.25 5.80 -4.75
N ASN A 98 -3.28 5.38 -5.57
CA ASN A 98 -2.08 4.68 -5.13
C ASN A 98 -0.81 5.42 -5.57
N VAL A 99 0.03 5.75 -4.61
CA VAL A 99 1.36 6.34 -4.80
C VAL A 99 2.39 5.28 -4.43
N TRP A 100 3.03 4.70 -5.45
CA TRP A 100 4.04 3.66 -5.30
C TRP A 100 5.45 4.27 -5.40
N SER A 101 6.19 4.35 -4.29
CA SER A 101 7.55 4.91 -4.28
C SER A 101 8.51 4.05 -5.12
N LEU A 102 9.53 4.60 -5.79
CA LEU A 102 9.89 6.02 -5.94
C LEU A 102 9.14 6.64 -7.12
N ILE A 103 8.45 7.76 -6.88
CA ILE A 103 7.69 8.43 -7.93
C ILE A 103 7.66 9.94 -7.72
N ASP A 104 7.79 10.67 -8.83
CA ASP A 104 7.58 12.11 -8.94
C ASP A 104 6.39 12.38 -9.85
N ALA A 105 5.19 12.51 -9.27
CA ALA A 105 3.94 12.72 -10.00
C ALA A 105 3.25 14.05 -9.65
N GLY A 106 3.92 14.91 -8.88
CA GLY A 106 3.45 16.23 -8.49
C GLY A 106 2.79 16.26 -7.12
N ASP A 107 2.11 17.37 -6.84
CA ASP A 107 1.54 17.69 -5.54
C ASP A 107 0.60 16.60 -5.01
N GLY A 108 0.91 16.08 -3.83
CA GLY A 108 0.13 15.00 -3.23
C GLY A 108 0.27 13.63 -3.91
N LEU A 109 1.15 13.50 -4.91
CA LEU A 109 1.31 12.28 -5.71
C LEU A 109 2.76 11.79 -5.80
N SER A 110 3.72 12.54 -5.24
CA SER A 110 5.13 12.14 -5.19
C SER A 110 5.49 11.45 -3.87
N SER A 111 6.40 10.48 -3.91
CA SER A 111 6.98 9.87 -2.72
C SER A 111 8.34 9.24 -3.03
N HIS A 112 9.35 9.57 -2.21
CA HIS A 112 10.67 8.96 -2.27
C HIS A 112 10.98 8.05 -1.06
N SER A 113 9.95 7.63 -0.31
CA SER A 113 10.11 6.68 0.80
C SER A 113 10.68 5.35 0.30
N LYS A 114 11.84 4.92 0.83
CA LYS A 114 12.53 3.69 0.39
C LYS A 114 12.34 2.51 1.34
N LYS A 115 11.92 2.80 2.57
CA LYS A 115 11.59 1.84 3.63
C LYS A 115 10.40 2.38 4.42
N HIS A 116 9.75 1.52 5.20
CA HIS A 116 8.57 1.92 5.98
C HIS A 116 8.82 3.10 6.94
N GLY A 117 10.03 3.20 7.49
CA GLY A 117 10.42 4.30 8.37
C GLY A 117 10.54 5.66 7.68
N ASP A 118 10.60 5.71 6.34
CA ASP A 118 10.80 6.96 5.61
C ASP A 118 9.50 7.76 5.44
N PHE A 119 8.33 7.12 5.56
CA PHE A 119 7.03 7.79 5.34
C PHE A 119 6.76 8.95 6.30
N TYR A 120 7.47 9.05 7.42
CA TYR A 120 7.37 10.15 8.38
C TYR A 120 8.59 11.09 8.40
N SER A 121 9.61 10.85 7.56
CA SER A 121 10.86 11.62 7.58
C SER A 121 11.36 12.06 6.21
N GLU A 122 10.82 11.53 5.12
CA GLU A 122 11.29 11.82 3.76
C GLU A 122 10.57 13.06 3.20
N ASP A 123 11.35 14.08 2.82
CA ASP A 123 10.87 15.42 2.48
C ASP A 123 9.84 15.46 1.34
N VAL A 124 10.06 14.71 0.26
CA VAL A 124 9.13 14.66 -0.89
C VAL A 124 7.80 14.03 -0.48
N THR A 125 7.86 12.93 0.26
CA THR A 125 6.69 12.25 0.81
C THR A 125 5.93 13.17 1.78
N LEU A 126 6.64 13.82 2.72
CA LEU A 126 6.04 14.76 3.68
C LEU A 126 5.41 15.97 2.98
N THR A 127 6.03 16.48 1.92
CA THR A 127 5.48 17.57 1.09
C THR A 127 4.17 17.15 0.43
N SER A 128 4.12 15.97 -0.17
CA SER A 128 2.87 15.40 -0.73
C SER A 128 1.79 15.24 0.33
N LEU A 129 2.14 14.74 1.52
CA LEU A 129 1.18 14.57 2.61
C LEU A 129 0.65 15.92 3.11
N GLY A 130 1.53 16.92 3.26
CA GLY A 130 1.15 18.29 3.63
C GLY A 130 0.21 18.93 2.61
N TYR A 131 0.43 18.69 1.32
CA TYR A 131 -0.47 19.15 0.26
C TYR A 131 -1.88 18.54 0.40
N ILE A 132 -1.98 17.22 0.63
CA ILE A 132 -3.28 16.54 0.79
C ILE A 132 -4.02 17.06 2.02
N LEU A 133 -3.31 17.27 3.13
CA LEU A 133 -3.90 17.79 4.36
C LEU A 133 -4.47 19.20 4.21
N THR A 134 -3.94 19.98 3.27
CA THR A 134 -4.35 21.38 3.04
C THR A 134 -5.36 21.54 1.91
N ASN A 135 -5.33 20.68 0.89
CA ASN A 135 -6.15 20.81 -0.32
C ASN A 135 -7.21 19.71 -0.48
N GLY A 136 -7.15 18.66 0.34
CA GLY A 136 -7.97 17.46 0.17
C GLY A 136 -7.41 16.50 -0.89
N LEU A 137 -8.23 15.50 -1.22
CA LEU A 137 -7.94 14.50 -2.26
C LEU A 137 -8.65 14.81 -3.57
#